data_AF-A0A846ZDT4-F1
#
_entry.id   AF-A0A846ZDT4-F1
#
_cell.length_a   1.000
_cell.length_b   1.000
_cell.length_c   1.000
_cell.angle_alpha   90.00
_cell.angle_beta   90.00
_cell.angle_gamma   90.00
#
_symmetry.space_group_name_H-M   'P 1'
#
loop_
_entity.id
_entity.type
_entity.pdbx_description
1 polymer ?
#
loop_
_entity_poly.entity_id
_entity_poly.type
_entity_poly.pdbx_seq_one_letter_code
_entity_poly.pdbx_strand_id
1 'polypeptide(L)'
;EARWPLPATVAVAVARRRREGAVPHEVPGDLLADFAAPEPCLVVPDPGGAGRGRLPAALLRDWVVAVGPAVPLARAADSWRWARETLALATRGVIPDGGLIRSAEHVPVLVISRAGELIDDAAATRLAPLKAVPPARRERLAETLLALLEHNFNAADASRRLRVHPQTVRYRLRHLQDLFGDELRDPRRCLEMELILHARMVNRGTGGQPGAR
;
A
#
# COMPACT_ATOMS: atom_id res chain seq x y z
N GLU A 1 -39.32 1.32 -8.16
CA GLU A 1 -38.32 2.40 -8.24
C GLU A 1 -37.61 2.52 -6.91
N ALA A 2 -36.28 2.43 -6.88
CA ALA A 2 -35.51 2.64 -5.66
C ALA A 2 -35.47 4.15 -5.34
N ARG A 3 -36.06 4.56 -4.21
CA ARG A 3 -36.11 5.97 -3.75
C ARG A 3 -34.79 6.42 -3.10
N TRP A 4 -33.66 6.14 -3.75
CA TRP A 4 -32.34 6.52 -3.22
C TRP A 4 -31.99 7.94 -3.71
N PRO A 5 -31.87 8.94 -2.80
CA PRO A 5 -31.53 10.30 -3.18
C PRO A 5 -30.09 10.36 -3.70
N LEU A 6 -29.88 10.99 -4.87
CA LEU A 6 -28.54 11.09 -5.47
C LEU A 6 -27.65 12.01 -4.62
N PRO A 7 -26.54 11.48 -4.06
CA PRO A 7 -25.63 12.29 -3.25
C PRO A 7 -24.72 13.14 -4.13
N ALA A 8 -24.22 14.25 -3.56
CA ALA A 8 -23.26 15.10 -4.25
C ALA A 8 -21.88 14.40 -4.36
N THR A 9 -21.50 13.67 -3.32
CA THR A 9 -20.25 12.93 -3.25
C THR A 9 -20.48 11.49 -2.85
N VAL A 10 -19.60 10.60 -3.30
CA VAL A 10 -19.63 9.17 -2.98
C VAL A 10 -18.23 8.68 -2.68
N ALA A 11 -18.14 7.66 -1.82
CA ALA A 11 -17.02 6.74 -1.81
C ALA A 11 -17.54 5.35 -2.17
N VAL A 12 -16.78 4.61 -2.98
CA VAL A 12 -17.10 3.21 -3.28
C VAL A 12 -16.20 2.32 -2.44
N ALA A 13 -16.80 1.33 -1.82
CA ALA A 13 -16.12 0.28 -1.10
C ALA A 13 -16.20 -1.03 -1.89
N VAL A 14 -15.15 -1.82 -1.83
CA VAL A 14 -15.15 -3.22 -2.27
C VAL A 14 -14.82 -4.12 -1.10
N ALA A 15 -15.38 -5.32 -1.08
CA ALA A 15 -15.28 -6.21 0.06
C ALA A 15 -14.88 -7.63 -0.37
N ARG A 16 -14.02 -8.26 0.44
CA ARG A 16 -13.67 -9.68 0.35
C ARG A 16 -14.02 -10.37 1.67
N ARG A 17 -14.63 -11.55 1.62
CA ARG A 17 -14.91 -12.35 2.82
C ARG A 17 -13.62 -12.78 3.51
N ARG A 18 -13.60 -12.70 4.84
CA ARG A 18 -12.51 -13.25 5.68
C ARG A 18 -12.63 -14.76 5.85
N ARG A 19 -13.87 -15.28 5.88
CA ARG A 19 -14.19 -16.70 6.06
C ARG A 19 -15.21 -17.14 5.02
N GLU A 20 -15.07 -18.36 4.52
CA GLU A 20 -16.11 -19.00 3.71
C GLU A 20 -17.41 -19.11 4.52
N GLY A 21 -18.56 -18.89 3.87
CA GLY A 21 -19.87 -18.96 4.52
C GLY A 21 -20.37 -17.69 5.24
N ALA A 22 -19.60 -16.58 5.27
CA ALA A 22 -20.10 -15.32 5.82
C ALA A 22 -21.38 -14.86 5.10
N VAL A 23 -22.45 -14.61 5.85
CA VAL A 23 -23.74 -14.20 5.28
C VAL A 23 -23.69 -12.74 4.78
N PRO A 24 -24.46 -12.40 3.73
CA PRO A 24 -24.66 -11.01 3.34
C PRO A 24 -25.11 -10.19 4.54
N HIS A 25 -24.51 -9.02 4.75
CA HIS A 25 -24.86 -8.17 5.87
C HIS A 25 -25.96 -7.20 5.46
N GLU A 26 -26.96 -7.02 6.30
CA GLU A 26 -27.95 -5.97 6.10
C GLU A 26 -27.25 -4.62 6.30
N VAL A 27 -27.28 -3.80 5.27
CA VAL A 27 -26.66 -2.47 5.27
C VAL A 27 -27.72 -1.41 5.58
N PRO A 28 -27.35 -0.32 6.27
CA PRO A 28 -28.21 0.84 6.41
C PRO A 28 -28.78 1.29 5.05
N GLY A 29 -30.04 1.71 5.02
CA GLY A 29 -30.76 2.01 3.76
C GLY A 29 -30.24 3.22 2.97
N ASP A 30 -29.32 4.00 3.52
CA ASP A 30 -28.57 5.04 2.82
C ASP A 30 -27.38 4.47 2.01
N LEU A 31 -26.90 3.26 2.33
CA LEU A 31 -25.90 2.55 1.54
C LEU A 31 -26.55 1.76 0.41
N LEU A 32 -25.93 1.79 -0.77
CA LEU A 32 -26.23 0.81 -1.82
C LEU A 32 -25.20 -0.30 -1.71
N ALA A 33 -25.62 -1.56 -1.69
CA ALA A 33 -24.72 -2.69 -1.64
C ALA A 33 -25.14 -3.79 -2.61
N ASP A 34 -24.15 -4.36 -3.28
CA ASP A 34 -24.30 -5.59 -4.05
C ASP A 34 -23.28 -6.61 -3.53
N PHE A 35 -23.74 -7.51 -2.65
CA PHE A 35 -22.94 -8.61 -2.12
C PHE A 35 -22.97 -9.87 -2.97
N ALA A 36 -23.82 -9.91 -4.02
CA ALA A 36 -23.97 -11.05 -4.91
C ALA A 36 -23.05 -10.95 -6.13
N ALA A 37 -22.58 -9.75 -6.47
CA ALA A 37 -21.58 -9.54 -7.50
C ALA A 37 -20.29 -10.37 -7.26
N PRO A 38 -19.57 -10.77 -8.33
CA PRO A 38 -18.27 -11.43 -8.21
C PRO A 38 -17.25 -10.63 -7.40
N GLU A 39 -17.35 -9.30 -7.48
CA GLU A 39 -16.62 -8.34 -6.64
C GLU A 39 -17.63 -7.56 -5.79
N PRO A 40 -17.94 -8.01 -4.56
CA PRO A 40 -18.90 -7.34 -3.68
C PRO A 40 -18.54 -5.87 -3.47
N CYS A 41 -19.51 -4.97 -3.66
CA CYS A 41 -19.27 -3.54 -3.57
C CYS A 41 -20.38 -2.79 -2.81
N LEU A 42 -20.02 -1.65 -2.25
CA LEU A 42 -20.93 -0.74 -1.58
C LEU A 42 -20.69 0.70 -2.05
N VAL A 43 -21.75 1.48 -2.21
CA VAL A 43 -21.68 2.92 -2.43
C VAL A 43 -22.08 3.62 -1.15
N VAL A 44 -21.16 4.46 -0.68
CA VAL A 44 -21.29 5.27 0.52
C VAL A 44 -21.60 6.71 0.11
N PRO A 45 -22.81 7.23 0.37
CA PRO A 45 -23.13 8.63 0.08
C PRO A 45 -22.49 9.57 1.10
N ASP A 46 -22.00 10.71 0.62
CA ASP A 46 -21.50 11.85 1.41
C ASP A 46 -20.64 11.47 2.63
N PRO A 47 -19.55 10.70 2.42
CA PRO A 47 -18.73 10.11 3.48
C PRO A 47 -17.99 11.13 4.37
N GLY A 48 -17.94 12.40 3.96
CA GLY A 48 -17.37 13.50 4.76
C GLY A 48 -18.34 14.13 5.78
N GLY A 49 -19.62 13.73 5.77
CA GLY A 49 -20.65 14.24 6.67
C GLY A 49 -20.61 13.65 8.08
N ALA A 50 -21.34 14.28 9.01
CA ALA A 50 -21.43 13.91 10.42
C ALA A 50 -22.15 12.56 10.66
N GLY A 51 -21.50 11.45 10.33
CA GLY A 51 -21.92 10.08 10.66
C GLY A 51 -22.74 9.34 9.61
N ARG A 52 -23.14 10.00 8.51
CA ARG A 52 -23.72 9.32 7.34
C ARG A 52 -22.64 8.55 6.58
N GLY A 53 -23.00 7.38 6.04
CA GLY A 53 -22.07 6.60 5.25
C GLY A 53 -20.97 5.85 6.03
N ARG A 54 -21.10 5.68 7.35
CA ARG A 54 -20.16 4.85 8.10
C ARG A 54 -20.46 3.37 7.87
N LEU A 55 -19.45 2.61 7.46
CA LEU A 55 -19.60 1.17 7.30
C LEU A 55 -19.92 0.49 8.65
N PRO A 56 -20.91 -0.42 8.70
CA PRO A 56 -21.28 -1.11 9.94
C PRO A 56 -20.09 -1.88 10.53
N ALA A 57 -19.87 -1.79 11.84
CA ALA A 57 -18.81 -2.55 12.51
C ALA A 57 -18.98 -4.07 12.35
N ALA A 58 -20.23 -4.53 12.23
CA ALA A 58 -20.53 -5.93 12.00
C ALA A 58 -20.11 -6.43 10.60
N LEU A 59 -20.16 -5.57 9.57
CA LEU A 59 -19.58 -5.88 8.26
C LEU A 59 -18.08 -6.15 8.36
N LEU A 60 -17.36 -5.33 9.12
CA LEU A 60 -15.89 -5.39 9.23
C LEU A 60 -15.36 -6.59 10.03
N ARG A 61 -16.24 -7.35 10.71
CA ARG A 61 -15.84 -8.60 11.39
C ARG A 61 -15.61 -9.72 10.39
N ASP A 62 -16.52 -9.85 9.43
CA ASP A 62 -16.55 -10.98 8.49
C ASP A 62 -15.94 -10.63 7.13
N TRP A 63 -15.72 -9.34 6.86
CA TRP A 63 -15.21 -8.84 5.59
C TRP A 63 -13.97 -7.96 5.78
N VAL A 64 -13.06 -8.05 4.82
CA VAL A 64 -12.05 -7.02 4.57
C VAL A 64 -12.65 -6.05 3.56
N VAL A 65 -12.76 -4.79 3.93
CA VAL A 65 -13.37 -3.75 3.11
C VAL A 65 -12.33 -2.69 2.78
N ALA A 66 -12.11 -2.44 1.50
CA ALA A 66 -11.30 -1.33 1.03
C ALA A 66 -12.20 -0.21 0.50
N VAL A 67 -11.90 1.04 0.83
CA VAL A 67 -12.70 2.21 0.46
C VAL A 67 -11.87 3.17 -0.39
N GLY A 68 -12.42 3.55 -1.53
CA GLY A 68 -11.88 4.57 -2.42
C GLY A 68 -11.96 5.97 -1.82
N PRO A 69 -11.31 6.97 -2.43
CA PRO A 69 -11.47 8.36 -2.01
C PRO A 69 -12.93 8.82 -2.19
N ALA A 70 -13.35 9.76 -1.35
CA ALA A 70 -14.59 10.49 -1.55
C ALA A 70 -14.45 11.40 -2.77
N VAL A 71 -15.38 11.28 -3.72
CA VAL A 71 -15.34 11.98 -5.01
C VAL A 71 -16.74 12.43 -5.43
N PRO A 72 -16.88 13.41 -6.33
CA PRO A 72 -18.17 13.71 -6.95
C PRO A 72 -18.80 12.46 -7.58
N LEU A 73 -20.13 12.35 -7.56
CA LEU A 73 -20.87 11.17 -8.06
C LEU A 73 -20.42 10.71 -9.46
N ALA A 74 -20.17 11.66 -10.37
CA ALA A 74 -19.70 11.38 -11.74
C ALA A 74 -18.35 10.63 -11.80
N ARG A 75 -17.56 10.64 -10.73
CA ARG A 75 -16.27 9.94 -10.61
C ARG A 75 -16.34 8.69 -9.74
N ALA A 76 -17.53 8.15 -9.45
CA ALA A 76 -17.69 6.94 -8.65
C ALA A 76 -16.78 5.78 -9.12
N ALA A 77 -16.60 5.65 -10.44
CA ALA A 77 -15.70 4.66 -11.04
C ALA A 77 -14.23 4.81 -10.60
N ASP A 78 -13.74 6.05 -10.39
CA ASP A 78 -12.39 6.27 -9.88
C ASP A 78 -12.27 5.81 -8.43
N SER A 79 -13.29 6.09 -7.60
CA SER A 79 -13.34 5.61 -6.22
C SER A 79 -13.33 4.08 -6.17
N TRP A 80 -14.15 3.44 -7.00
CA TRP A 80 -14.19 1.98 -7.12
C TRP A 80 -12.84 1.39 -7.55
N ARG A 81 -12.20 1.98 -8.58
CA ARG A 81 -10.89 1.51 -9.07
C ARG A 81 -9.83 1.56 -7.96
N TRP A 82 -9.78 2.65 -7.19
CA TRP A 82 -8.86 2.76 -6.06
C TRP A 82 -9.17 1.78 -4.94
N ALA A 83 -10.45 1.60 -4.60
CA ALA A 83 -10.88 0.61 -3.63
C ALA A 83 -10.44 -0.81 -4.04
N ARG A 84 -10.64 -1.17 -5.31
CA ARG A 84 -10.25 -2.47 -5.87
C ARG A 84 -8.74 -2.71 -5.81
N GLU A 85 -7.94 -1.73 -6.22
CA GLU A 85 -6.48 -1.84 -6.14
C GLU A 85 -5.99 -1.98 -4.70
N THR A 86 -6.57 -1.21 -3.77
CA THR A 86 -6.27 -1.34 -2.34
C THR A 86 -6.61 -2.74 -1.81
N LEU A 87 -7.79 -3.28 -2.14
CA LEU A 87 -8.19 -4.62 -1.71
C LEU A 87 -7.29 -5.70 -2.30
N ALA A 88 -6.85 -5.54 -3.55
CA ALA A 88 -5.91 -6.45 -4.19
C ALA A 88 -4.55 -6.44 -3.48
N LEU A 89 -4.03 -5.26 -3.11
CA LEU A 89 -2.78 -5.12 -2.36
C LEU A 89 -2.87 -5.74 -0.97
N ALA A 90 -3.98 -5.52 -0.26
CA ALA A 90 -4.23 -6.15 1.03
C ALA A 90 -4.34 -7.67 0.92
N THR A 91 -5.00 -8.17 -0.13
CA THR A 91 -5.13 -9.62 -0.37
C THR A 91 -3.79 -10.29 -0.65
N ARG A 92 -2.85 -9.58 -1.29
CA ARG A 92 -1.47 -10.05 -1.46
C ARG A 92 -0.57 -9.85 -0.22
N GLY A 93 -1.09 -9.32 0.89
CA GLY A 93 -0.33 -9.06 2.10
C GLY A 93 0.64 -7.88 2.01
N VAL A 94 0.54 -7.05 0.97
CA VAL A 94 1.40 -5.86 0.80
C VAL A 94 1.03 -4.77 1.81
N ILE A 95 -0.27 -4.64 2.11
CA ILE A 95 -0.82 -3.72 3.08
C ILE A 95 -1.50 -4.54 4.18
N PRO A 96 -1.39 -4.16 5.46
CA PRO A 96 -2.08 -4.86 6.55
C PRO A 96 -3.61 -4.92 6.35
N ASP A 97 -4.22 -6.06 6.65
CA ASP A 97 -5.67 -6.23 6.57
C ASP A 97 -6.36 -5.78 7.88
N GLY A 98 -6.49 -4.47 8.06
CA GLY A 98 -7.14 -3.87 9.23
C GLY A 98 -8.66 -4.05 9.34
N GLY A 99 -9.28 -4.92 8.54
CA GLY A 99 -10.74 -5.03 8.38
C GLY A 99 -11.34 -3.90 7.54
N LEU A 100 -11.00 -2.63 7.84
CA LEU A 100 -11.30 -1.46 7.01
C LEU A 100 -10.00 -0.82 6.52
N ILE A 101 -9.89 -0.60 5.22
CA ILE A 101 -8.68 -0.04 4.59
C ILE A 101 -9.10 1.17 3.75
N ARG A 102 -8.53 2.35 4.03
CA ARG A 102 -8.79 3.54 3.21
C ARG A 102 -7.66 3.72 2.22
N SER A 103 -7.99 3.74 0.93
CA SER A 103 -7.02 3.96 -0.15
C SER A 103 -6.15 5.21 0.06
N ALA A 104 -6.74 6.30 0.57
CA ALA A 104 -6.04 7.55 0.86
C ALA A 104 -4.95 7.43 1.94
N GLU A 105 -4.99 6.41 2.80
CA GLU A 105 -3.95 6.15 3.81
C GLU A 105 -2.77 5.34 3.23
N HIS A 106 -2.89 4.88 1.98
CA HIS A 106 -1.93 4.00 1.30
C HIS A 106 -1.50 4.53 -0.08
N VAL A 107 -1.47 5.86 -0.25
CA VAL A 107 -1.13 6.50 -1.54
C VAL A 107 0.22 6.06 -2.11
N PRO A 108 1.35 6.05 -1.35
CA PRO A 108 2.65 5.71 -1.92
C PRO A 108 2.69 4.31 -2.53
N VAL A 109 2.16 3.31 -1.80
CA VAL A 109 2.13 1.92 -2.28
C VAL A 109 1.19 1.73 -3.47
N LEU A 110 0.07 2.46 -3.53
CA LEU A 110 -0.84 2.45 -4.68
C LEU A 110 -0.18 3.03 -5.93
N VAL A 111 0.48 4.19 -5.80
CA VAL A 111 1.20 4.84 -6.89
C VAL A 111 2.32 3.94 -7.41
N ILE A 112 3.12 3.40 -6.50
CA ILE A 112 4.21 2.47 -6.82
C ILE A 112 3.70 1.22 -7.53
N SER A 113 2.59 0.63 -7.05
CA SER A 113 2.02 -0.58 -7.65
C SER A 113 1.57 -0.38 -9.09
N ARG A 114 1.12 0.84 -9.43
CA ARG A 114 0.80 1.21 -10.82
C ARG A 114 2.02 1.52 -11.66
N ALA A 115 3.09 1.99 -11.04
CA ALA A 115 4.34 2.30 -11.73
C ALA A 115 5.10 1.04 -12.19
N GLY A 116 4.70 -0.17 -11.77
CA GLY A 116 4.99 -1.45 -12.42
C GLY A 116 6.40 -1.58 -13.02
N GLU A 117 6.46 -1.88 -14.33
CA GLU A 117 7.70 -2.08 -15.10
C GLU A 117 8.63 -0.86 -15.09
N LEU A 118 8.09 0.37 -15.05
CA LEU A 118 8.88 1.59 -14.99
C LEU A 118 9.77 1.63 -13.74
N ILE A 119 9.26 1.14 -12.61
CA ILE A 119 10.05 1.04 -11.38
C ILE A 119 11.15 -0.02 -11.52
N ASP A 120 10.88 -1.16 -12.16
CA ASP A 120 11.88 -2.20 -12.34
C ASP A 120 13.02 -1.74 -13.25
N ASP A 121 12.71 -1.04 -14.33
CA ASP A 121 13.67 -0.41 -15.24
C ASP A 121 14.49 0.68 -14.53
N ALA A 122 13.82 1.55 -13.77
CA ALA A 122 14.47 2.57 -12.97
C ALA A 122 15.40 1.93 -11.93
N ALA A 123 15.00 0.81 -11.33
CA ALA A 123 15.80 0.07 -10.37
C ALA A 123 17.05 -0.55 -10.99
N ALA A 124 16.97 -1.01 -12.24
CA ALA A 124 18.12 -1.55 -12.97
C ALA A 124 19.24 -0.52 -13.15
N THR A 125 18.86 0.76 -13.25
CA THR A 125 19.75 1.92 -13.41
C THR A 125 20.16 2.53 -12.08
N ARG A 126 19.21 2.95 -11.24
CA ARG A 126 19.48 3.67 -9.98
C ARG A 126 20.11 2.81 -8.92
N LEU A 127 19.79 1.52 -8.88
CA LEU A 127 20.41 0.59 -7.94
C LEU A 127 21.52 -0.24 -8.62
N ALA A 128 22.01 0.18 -9.78
CA ALA A 128 23.13 -0.47 -10.46
C ALA A 128 24.38 -0.61 -9.58
N PRO A 129 24.78 0.39 -8.77
CA PRO A 129 25.96 0.26 -7.90
C PRO A 129 25.90 -0.93 -6.94
N LEU A 130 24.70 -1.30 -6.46
CA LEU A 130 24.51 -2.47 -5.60
C LEU A 130 24.83 -3.81 -6.31
N LYS A 131 24.88 -3.84 -7.66
CA LYS A 131 25.26 -5.03 -8.43
C LYS A 131 26.71 -5.44 -8.23
N ALA A 132 27.59 -4.51 -7.84
CA ALA A 132 29.00 -4.79 -7.51
C ALA A 132 29.17 -5.62 -6.22
N VAL A 133 28.10 -5.80 -5.44
CA VAL A 133 28.11 -6.50 -4.16
C VAL A 133 27.49 -7.89 -4.31
N PRO A 134 28.01 -8.93 -3.60
CA PRO A 134 27.42 -10.26 -3.57
C PRO A 134 25.95 -10.27 -3.10
N PRO A 135 25.09 -11.17 -3.61
CA PRO A 135 23.63 -11.12 -3.42
C PRO A 135 23.17 -10.97 -1.96
N ALA A 136 23.67 -11.80 -1.06
CA ALA A 136 23.27 -11.76 0.36
C ALA A 136 23.64 -10.44 1.06
N ARG A 137 24.71 -9.77 0.62
CA ARG A 137 25.13 -8.47 1.16
C ARG A 137 24.40 -7.32 0.45
N ARG A 138 24.08 -7.49 -0.84
CA ARG A 138 23.29 -6.55 -1.64
C ARG A 138 21.93 -6.29 -1.02
N GLU A 139 21.21 -7.34 -0.63
CA GLU A 139 19.89 -7.23 -0.02
C GLU A 139 19.94 -6.44 1.30
N ARG A 140 20.88 -6.77 2.18
CA ARG A 140 21.06 -6.06 3.45
C ARG A 140 21.43 -4.59 3.25
N LEU A 141 22.22 -4.28 2.22
CA LEU A 141 22.57 -2.89 1.90
C LEU A 141 21.38 -2.13 1.32
N ALA A 142 20.56 -2.76 0.48
CA ALA A 142 19.32 -2.16 -0.02
C ALA A 142 18.34 -1.86 1.13
N GLU A 143 18.14 -2.80 2.06
CA GLU A 143 17.33 -2.59 3.27
C GLU A 143 17.90 -1.47 4.15
N THR A 144 19.24 -1.42 4.28
CA THR A 144 19.88 -0.37 5.08
C THR A 144 19.76 1.00 4.41
N LEU A 145 19.89 1.07 3.08
CA LEU A 145 19.71 2.30 2.32
C LEU A 145 18.28 2.83 2.47
N LEU A 146 17.27 1.97 2.36
CA LEU A 146 15.89 2.37 2.57
C LEU A 146 15.68 2.92 3.99
N ALA A 147 16.10 2.20 5.02
CA ALA A 147 15.96 2.66 6.40
C ALA A 147 16.72 3.97 6.67
N LEU A 148 17.85 4.21 5.99
CA LEU A 148 18.56 5.49 6.07
C LEU A 148 17.76 6.59 5.40
N LEU A 149 17.21 6.38 4.21
CA LEU A 149 16.40 7.36 3.49
C LEU A 149 15.14 7.75 4.29
N GLU A 150 14.40 6.76 4.80
CA GLU A 150 13.20 6.95 5.64
C GLU A 150 13.49 7.78 6.92
N HIS A 151 14.74 7.78 7.38
CA HIS A 151 15.18 8.44 8.61
C HIS A 151 16.19 9.57 8.36
N ASN A 152 16.21 10.17 7.16
CA ASN A 152 17.08 11.31 6.82
C ASN A 152 18.57 11.05 7.14
N PHE A 153 19.05 9.84 6.82
CA PHE A 153 20.38 9.32 7.11
C PHE A 153 20.77 9.28 8.61
N ASN A 154 19.80 9.33 9.52
CA ASN A 154 20.05 9.13 10.94
C ASN A 154 20.32 7.63 11.23
N ALA A 155 21.61 7.31 11.41
CA ALA A 155 22.05 5.94 11.65
C ALA A 155 21.48 5.31 12.93
N ALA A 156 21.20 6.11 13.97
CA ALA A 156 20.63 5.60 15.20
C ALA A 156 19.17 5.19 14.99
N ASP A 157 18.39 5.98 14.26
CA ASP A 157 16.98 5.70 13.97
C ASP A 157 16.86 4.50 13.02
N ALA A 158 17.66 4.49 11.95
CA ALA A 158 17.77 3.37 11.04
C ALA A 158 18.19 2.06 11.75
N SER A 159 19.08 2.13 12.75
CA SER A 159 19.47 0.94 13.52
C SER A 159 18.33 0.36 14.36
N ARG A 160 17.45 1.21 14.92
CA ARG A 160 16.26 0.78 15.65
C ARG A 160 15.25 0.13 14.70
N ARG A 161 15.04 0.74 13.54
CA ARG A 161 14.18 0.22 12.47
C ARG A 161 14.63 -1.16 11.96
N LEU A 162 15.93 -1.36 11.81
CA LEU A 162 16.55 -2.60 11.33
C LEU A 162 16.82 -3.63 12.44
N ARG A 163 16.67 -3.26 13.72
CA ARG A 163 17.01 -4.09 14.88
C ARG A 163 18.46 -4.61 14.85
N VAL A 164 19.40 -3.74 14.49
CA VAL A 164 20.85 -4.02 14.48
C VAL A 164 21.61 -3.01 15.31
N HIS A 165 22.88 -3.28 15.60
CA HIS A 165 23.73 -2.34 16.33
C HIS A 165 23.99 -1.05 15.49
N PRO A 166 23.97 0.16 16.09
CA PRO A 166 24.22 1.41 15.37
C PRO A 166 25.54 1.44 14.58
N GLN A 167 26.59 0.77 15.08
CA GLN A 167 27.87 0.68 14.37
C GLN A 167 27.77 -0.11 13.06
N THR A 168 26.89 -1.11 13.00
CA THR A 168 26.64 -1.87 11.78
C THR A 168 26.00 -0.98 10.72
N VAL A 169 25.06 -0.11 11.11
CA VAL A 169 24.46 0.87 10.18
C VAL A 169 25.50 1.87 9.71
N ARG A 170 26.33 2.44 10.60
CA ARG A 170 27.41 3.37 10.21
C ARG A 170 28.40 2.74 9.24
N TYR A 171 28.77 1.48 9.47
CA TYR A 171 29.63 0.73 8.55
C TYR A 171 28.98 0.55 7.18
N ARG A 172 27.70 0.16 7.15
CA ARG A 172 26.95 -0.01 5.89
C ARG A 172 26.72 1.32 5.18
N LEU A 173 26.49 2.42 5.90
CA LEU A 173 26.38 3.77 5.35
C LEU A 173 27.66 4.19 4.64
N ARG A 174 28.84 3.99 5.25
CA ARG A 174 30.12 4.27 4.57
C ARG A 174 30.26 3.49 3.28
N HIS A 175 29.93 2.19 3.31
CA HIS A 175 29.96 1.37 2.11
C HIS A 175 28.94 1.83 1.04
N LEU A 176 27.76 2.29 1.44
CA LEU A 176 26.79 2.91 0.52
C LEU A 176 27.34 4.22 -0.07
N GLN A 177 28.04 5.04 0.72
CA GLN A 177 28.70 6.25 0.24
C GLN A 177 29.81 5.93 -0.76
N ASP A 178 30.60 4.88 -0.53
CA ASP A 178 31.62 4.42 -1.48
C ASP A 178 31.02 3.95 -2.81
N LEU A 179 29.83 3.33 -2.77
CA LEU A 179 29.14 2.81 -3.96
C LEU A 179 28.39 3.89 -4.75
N PHE A 180 27.70 4.80 -4.08
CA PHE A 180 26.78 5.76 -4.69
C PHE A 180 27.36 7.18 -4.80
N GLY A 181 28.42 7.50 -4.05
CA GLY A 181 29.08 8.80 -4.08
C GLY A 181 28.10 9.95 -3.80
N ASP A 182 28.18 10.99 -4.64
CA ASP A 182 27.36 12.20 -4.51
C ASP A 182 25.87 11.98 -4.80
N GLU A 183 25.46 10.85 -5.37
CA GLU A 183 24.03 10.57 -5.57
C GLU A 183 23.26 10.50 -4.24
N LEU A 184 23.90 10.13 -3.13
CA LEU A 184 23.28 10.15 -1.79
C LEU A 184 23.12 11.57 -1.20
N ARG A 185 23.66 12.59 -1.88
CA ARG A 185 23.53 14.00 -1.51
C ARG A 185 22.50 14.73 -2.36
N ASP A 186 22.10 14.18 -3.50
CA ASP A 186 21.07 14.73 -4.37
C ASP A 186 19.67 14.33 -3.85
N PRO A 187 18.84 15.28 -3.38
CA PRO A 187 17.51 14.99 -2.86
C PRO A 187 16.61 14.28 -3.88
N ARG A 188 16.75 14.58 -5.18
CA ARG A 188 15.95 13.95 -6.23
C ARG A 188 16.34 12.48 -6.41
N ARG A 189 17.63 12.16 -6.37
CA ARG A 189 18.12 10.78 -6.45
C ARG A 189 17.77 9.98 -5.22
N CYS A 190 17.86 10.58 -4.03
CA CYS A 190 17.40 9.97 -2.79
C CYS A 190 15.92 9.60 -2.85
N LEU A 191 15.05 10.52 -3.31
CA LEU A 191 13.62 10.24 -3.49
C LEU A 191 13.37 9.12 -4.51
N GLU A 192 14.04 9.15 -5.66
CA GLU A 192 13.93 8.09 -6.68
C GLU A 192 14.33 6.71 -6.10
N MET A 193 15.46 6.65 -5.38
CA MET A 193 15.93 5.42 -4.75
C MET A 193 14.97 4.93 -3.65
N GLU A 194 14.43 5.84 -2.83
CA GLU A 194 13.47 5.52 -1.79
C GLU A 194 12.20 4.89 -2.39
N LEU A 195 11.62 5.50 -3.43
CA LEU A 195 10.46 4.97 -4.15
C LEU A 195 10.72 3.57 -4.74
N ILE A 196 11.86 3.40 -5.40
CA ILE A 196 12.28 2.12 -5.99
C ILE A 196 12.45 1.04 -4.92
N LEU A 197 13.09 1.38 -3.80
CA LEU A 197 13.33 0.44 -2.71
C LEU A 197 12.02 0.05 -2.02
N HIS A 198 11.11 1.00 -1.78
CA HIS A 198 9.76 0.71 -1.29
C HIS A 198 9.01 -0.25 -2.21
N ALA A 199 9.07 -0.03 -3.52
CA ALA A 199 8.44 -0.90 -4.50
C ALA A 199 8.97 -2.33 -4.49
N ARG A 200 10.30 -2.47 -4.37
CA ARG A 200 10.92 -3.79 -4.25
C ARG A 200 10.50 -4.51 -2.98
N MET A 201 10.31 -3.81 -1.87
CA MET A 201 9.79 -4.43 -0.65
C MET A 201 8.33 -4.88 -0.80
N VAL A 202 7.50 -4.03 -1.43
CA VAL A 202 6.10 -4.35 -1.76
C VAL A 202 6.03 -5.62 -2.61
N ASN A 203 6.86 -5.73 -3.64
CA ASN A 203 6.88 -6.90 -4.52
C ASN A 203 7.44 -8.15 -3.82
N ARG A 204 8.42 -8.02 -2.91
CA ARG A 204 8.92 -9.17 -2.11
C ARG A 204 7.85 -9.79 -1.21
N GLY A 205 6.94 -9.00 -0.65
CA GLY A 205 5.82 -9.50 0.14
C GLY A 205 4.87 -10.42 -0.64
N THR A 206 4.86 -10.31 -1.97
CA THR A 206 4.01 -11.13 -2.86
C THR A 206 4.63 -12.47 -3.26
N GLY A 207 5.95 -12.65 -3.11
CA GLY A 207 6.68 -13.87 -3.50
C GLY A 207 6.88 -14.89 -2.37
N GLY A 208 6.31 -14.63 -1.19
CA GLY A 208 6.58 -15.36 0.05
C GLY A 208 5.44 -16.24 0.57
N GLN A 209 4.84 -17.09 -0.28
CA GLN A 209 4.26 -18.35 0.17
C GLN A 209 4.52 -19.44 -0.88
N PRO A 210 5.53 -20.31 -0.69
CA PRO A 210 5.49 -21.63 -1.28
C PRO A 210 4.35 -22.37 -0.60
N GLY A 211 3.35 -22.81 -1.38
CA GLY A 211 2.27 -23.63 -0.87
C GLY A 211 2.81 -24.78 -0.03
N ALA A 212 2.38 -24.84 1.22
CA ALA A 212 2.48 -26.05 2.02
C ALA A 212 1.73 -27.14 1.25
N ARG A 213 2.50 -28.08 0.70
CA ARG A 213 2.00 -29.40 0.30
C ARG A 213 1.76 -30.23 1.54
#